data_AF-A0A818IGF3-F1
#
_entry.id   AF-A0A818IGF3-F1
#
_cell.length_a   1.000
_cell.length_b   1.000
_cell.length_c   1.000
_cell.angle_alpha   90.00
_cell.angle_beta   90.00
_cell.angle_gamma   90.00
#
_symmetry.space_group_name_H-M   'P 1'
#
loop_
_entity.id
_entity.type
_entity.pdbx_description
1 polymer ?
#
loop_
_entity_poly.entity_id
_entity_poly.type
_entity_poly.pdbx_seq_one_letter_code
_entity_poly.pdbx_strand_id
1 'polypeptide(L)'
;MMKLVHKIPEVSIDVAEIIATRLDNHIPRPYHDEFYSIARAIPMPLADIVSINLVYELRTYCTSLLVRTINNTIIHGRNLDFDFNTDLLRPGSIGLLTSLHQGYFSLRINQRQINDKHWWMNVLISILHLHSMPLFIFTRFIFDNPYMSYNDMKYALENQHLIASVYFILTDGQSSDHPLDGLRRTTAKNILQTLNLTQMTTNNIFNIVLSVIPVLNKITIYTAIMNPGEKQEIFAKIRTLK
;
A
#
# COMPACT_ATOMS: atom_id res chain seq x y z
N MET A 1 27.40 7.91 1.84
CA MET A 1 26.28 8.66 2.46
C MET A 1 25.83 9.80 1.55
N MET A 2 25.33 9.56 0.31
CA MET A 2 25.15 10.71 -0.62
C MET A 2 24.20 10.55 -1.83
N LYS A 3 23.09 9.80 -1.76
CA LYS A 3 22.10 9.80 -2.88
C LYS A 3 20.61 9.83 -2.52
N LEU A 4 20.20 9.61 -1.26
CA LEU A 4 18.78 9.76 -0.86
C LEU A 4 18.43 11.20 -0.46
N VAL A 5 19.34 11.91 0.22
CA VAL A 5 19.12 13.22 0.86
C VAL A 5 18.59 14.30 -0.10
N HIS A 6 18.93 14.27 -1.38
CA HIS A 6 18.54 15.34 -2.32
C HIS A 6 17.15 15.16 -2.97
N LYS A 7 16.47 14.04 -2.75
CA LYS A 7 15.16 13.74 -3.37
C LYS A 7 13.98 13.77 -2.39
N ILE A 8 14.25 13.90 -1.09
CA ILE A 8 13.25 13.90 -0.03
C ILE A 8 13.36 15.26 0.70
N PRO A 9 12.26 15.98 1.01
CA PRO A 9 12.34 17.28 1.69
C PRO A 9 13.15 17.19 2.98
N GLU A 10 14.02 18.15 3.31
CA GLU A 10 14.89 18.12 4.50
C GLU A 10 14.12 17.79 5.79
N VAL A 11 12.92 18.34 5.94
CA VAL A 11 12.00 18.07 7.07
C VAL A 11 11.70 16.57 7.27
N SER A 12 11.64 15.77 6.20
CA SER A 12 11.38 14.32 6.30
C SER A 12 12.55 13.54 6.88
N ILE A 13 13.77 14.06 6.73
CA ILE A 13 14.99 13.49 7.30
C ILE A 13 14.96 13.71 8.81
N ASP A 14 14.63 14.94 9.24
CA ASP A 14 14.48 15.27 10.67
C ASP A 14 13.41 14.40 11.35
N VAL A 15 12.26 14.20 10.69
CA VAL A 15 11.19 13.30 11.18
C VAL A 15 11.73 11.87 11.38
N ALA A 16 12.45 11.34 10.39
CA ALA A 16 12.94 9.98 10.44
C ALA A 16 14.03 9.80 11.51
N GLU A 17 14.89 10.80 11.71
CA GLU A 17 15.88 10.82 12.78
C GLU A 17 15.22 10.85 14.17
N ILE A 18 14.16 11.64 14.34
CA ILE A 18 13.39 11.70 15.58
C ILE A 18 12.75 10.32 15.88
N ILE A 19 12.10 9.71 14.90
CA ILE A 19 11.51 8.36 15.06
C ILE A 19 12.61 7.35 15.38
N ALA A 20 13.73 7.36 14.65
CA ALA A 20 14.83 6.42 14.85
C ALA A 20 15.46 6.52 16.24
N THR A 21 15.54 7.74 16.80
CA THR A 21 16.09 7.96 18.15
C THR A 21 15.17 7.42 19.24
N ARG A 22 13.87 7.34 18.98
CA ARG A 22 12.84 6.88 19.93
C ARG A 22 12.01 5.74 19.35
N LEU A 23 12.66 4.81 18.65
CA LEU A 23 11.98 3.80 17.87
C LEU A 23 11.02 2.96 18.72
N ASP A 24 11.45 2.57 19.94
CA ASP A 24 10.64 1.82 20.91
C ASP A 24 9.31 2.51 21.28
N ASN A 25 9.26 3.84 21.27
CA ASN A 25 8.05 4.59 21.63
C ASN A 25 7.04 4.66 20.48
N HIS A 26 7.48 4.40 19.25
CA HIS A 26 6.69 4.61 18.04
C HIS A 26 6.42 3.31 17.26
N ILE A 27 7.30 2.32 17.41
CA ILE A 27 7.25 1.05 16.67
C ILE A 27 7.39 -0.10 17.67
N PRO A 28 6.32 -0.88 17.91
CA PRO A 28 6.38 -2.01 18.83
C PRO A 28 7.20 -3.16 18.24
N ARG A 29 7.61 -4.08 19.12
CA ARG A 29 8.14 -5.39 18.69
C ARG A 29 7.03 -6.23 18.06
N PRO A 30 7.35 -7.10 17.07
CA PRO A 30 8.70 -7.44 16.59
C PRO A 30 9.29 -6.47 15.55
N TYR A 31 8.52 -5.51 15.04
CA TYR A 31 8.92 -4.64 13.94
C TYR A 31 10.13 -3.77 14.25
N HIS A 32 10.25 -3.32 15.50
CA HIS A 32 11.45 -2.68 16.02
C HIS A 32 12.72 -3.49 15.68
N ASP A 33 12.71 -4.79 15.99
CA ASP A 33 13.86 -5.65 15.81
C ASP A 33 14.15 -5.92 14.32
N GLU A 34 13.11 -5.90 13.46
CA GLU A 34 13.27 -5.96 12.00
C GLU A 34 14.02 -4.73 11.47
N PHE A 35 13.66 -3.52 11.91
CA PHE A 35 14.36 -2.28 11.53
C PHE A 35 15.85 -2.33 11.90
N TYR A 36 16.16 -2.72 13.13
CA TYR A 36 17.56 -2.84 13.59
C TYR A 36 18.33 -3.92 12.83
N SER A 37 17.68 -5.06 12.54
CA SER A 37 18.31 -6.17 11.82
C SER A 37 18.63 -5.78 10.38
N ILE A 38 17.71 -5.08 9.70
CA ILE A 38 17.92 -4.55 8.35
C ILE A 38 19.05 -3.52 8.34
N ALA A 39 19.01 -2.54 9.24
CA ALA A 39 20.05 -1.51 9.34
C ALA A 39 21.46 -2.09 9.50
N ARG A 40 21.58 -3.17 10.30
CA ARG A 40 22.84 -3.91 10.47
C ARG A 40 23.26 -4.73 9.24
N ALA A 41 22.31 -5.32 8.53
CA ALA A 41 22.58 -6.20 7.39
C ALA A 41 23.01 -5.43 6.12
N ILE A 42 22.44 -4.25 5.85
CA ILE A 42 22.73 -3.41 4.68
C ILE A 42 23.56 -2.16 5.01
N PRO A 43 24.49 -2.26 5.99
CA PRO A 43 25.10 -1.17 6.77
C PRO A 43 24.59 0.24 6.47
N MET A 44 23.33 0.49 6.83
CA MET A 44 22.64 1.77 6.62
C MET A 44 22.21 2.36 7.97
N PRO A 45 22.27 3.69 8.13
CA PRO A 45 21.72 4.36 9.31
C PRO A 45 20.25 3.97 9.54
N LEU A 46 19.86 3.79 10.80
CA LEU A 46 18.49 3.43 11.16
C LEU A 46 17.46 4.45 10.64
N ALA A 47 17.79 5.74 10.73
CA ALA A 47 16.98 6.83 10.19
C ALA A 47 16.76 6.72 8.67
N ASP A 48 17.72 6.19 7.91
CA ASP A 48 17.55 5.96 6.48
C ASP A 48 16.57 4.80 6.22
N ILE A 49 16.60 3.74 7.02
CA ILE A 49 15.63 2.64 6.93
C ILE A 49 14.22 3.12 7.30
N VAL A 50 14.09 3.94 8.35
CA VAL A 50 12.83 4.60 8.72
C VAL A 50 12.33 5.50 7.59
N SER A 51 13.21 6.32 7.01
CA SER A 51 12.89 7.20 5.88
C SER A 51 12.33 6.42 4.69
N ILE A 52 12.96 5.30 4.33
CA ILE A 52 12.48 4.44 3.23
C ILE A 52 11.05 3.96 3.50
N ASN A 53 10.74 3.53 4.73
CA ASN A 53 9.41 3.07 5.10
C ASN A 53 8.37 4.20 5.09
N LEU A 54 8.76 5.41 5.54
CA LEU A 54 7.90 6.60 5.48
C LEU A 54 7.62 7.06 4.05
N VAL A 55 8.60 7.02 3.15
CA VAL A 55 8.42 7.46 1.74
C VAL A 55 7.29 6.67 1.05
N TYR A 56 7.13 5.39 1.37
CA TYR A 56 6.04 4.57 0.84
C TYR A 56 4.64 5.02 1.31
N GLU A 57 4.53 5.72 2.45
CA GLU A 57 3.26 6.32 2.91
C GLU A 57 2.93 7.63 2.17
N LEU A 58 3.94 8.30 1.62
CA LEU A 58 3.83 9.69 1.17
C LEU A 58 3.65 9.86 -0.34
N ARG A 59 4.03 8.86 -1.16
CA ARG A 59 4.12 9.01 -2.62
C ARG A 59 3.80 7.71 -3.37
N THR A 60 2.62 7.14 -3.15
CA THR A 60 2.17 5.96 -3.90
C THR A 60 0.87 6.21 -4.64
N TYR A 61 0.90 6.06 -5.97
CA TYR A 61 -0.30 6.05 -6.79
C TYR A 61 -0.74 4.61 -7.04
N CYS A 62 -2.05 4.40 -7.17
CA CYS A 62 -2.57 3.05 -7.30
C CYS A 62 -3.80 3.06 -8.19
N THR A 63 -3.99 1.99 -8.97
CA THR A 63 -5.31 1.62 -9.46
C THR A 63 -5.66 0.27 -8.86
N SER A 64 -6.76 0.20 -8.13
CA SER A 64 -7.24 -1.02 -7.47
C SER A 64 -8.66 -1.29 -7.90
N LEU A 65 -8.98 -2.56 -8.12
CA LEU A 65 -10.31 -3.00 -8.56
C LEU A 65 -10.70 -4.30 -7.86
N LEU A 66 -12.01 -4.45 -7.70
CA LEU A 66 -12.66 -5.62 -7.15
C LEU A 66 -13.68 -6.12 -8.15
N VAL A 67 -13.62 -7.40 -8.46
CA VAL A 67 -14.52 -8.04 -9.42
C VAL A 67 -15.06 -9.33 -8.83
N ARG A 68 -16.37 -9.50 -8.86
CA ARG A 68 -17.02 -10.76 -8.51
C ARG A 68 -17.04 -11.69 -9.72
N THR A 69 -16.60 -12.92 -9.52
CA THR A 69 -16.61 -13.97 -10.55
C THR A 69 -17.99 -14.64 -10.62
N ILE A 70 -18.20 -15.45 -11.66
CA ILE A 70 -19.42 -16.27 -11.79
C ILE A 70 -19.58 -17.30 -10.66
N ASN A 71 -18.48 -17.73 -10.04
CA ASN A 71 -18.47 -18.68 -8.92
C ASN A 71 -18.72 -17.98 -7.57
N ASN A 72 -19.12 -16.71 -7.58
CA ASN A 72 -19.32 -15.88 -6.40
C ASN A 72 -18.04 -15.66 -5.57
N THR A 73 -16.85 -15.90 -6.15
CA THR A 73 -15.55 -15.52 -5.57
C THR A 73 -15.19 -14.09 -5.97
N ILE A 74 -14.23 -13.48 -5.27
CA ILE A 74 -13.78 -12.11 -5.54
C ILE A 74 -12.35 -12.15 -6.05
N ILE A 75 -12.12 -11.48 -7.18
CA ILE A 75 -10.79 -11.14 -7.68
C ILE A 75 -10.48 -9.71 -7.24
N HIS A 76 -9.36 -9.56 -6.54
CA HIS A 76 -8.80 -8.27 -6.17
C HIS A 76 -7.53 -8.02 -6.97
N GLY A 77 -7.56 -7.02 -7.86
CA GLY A 77 -6.42 -6.61 -8.67
C GLY A 77 -5.92 -5.19 -8.34
N ARG A 78 -4.61 -4.94 -8.46
CA ARG A 78 -4.05 -3.57 -8.45
C ARG A 78 -2.76 -3.44 -9.25
N ASN A 79 -2.60 -2.25 -9.81
CA ASN A 79 -1.31 -1.68 -10.20
C ASN A 79 -0.80 -0.75 -9.10
N LEU A 80 0.43 -0.99 -8.62
CA LEU A 80 1.15 -0.03 -7.80
C LEU A 80 2.03 0.83 -8.71
N ASP A 81 1.80 2.14 -8.62
CA ASP A 81 2.49 3.16 -9.39
C ASP A 81 3.38 3.99 -8.43
N PHE A 82 4.64 4.18 -8.80
CA PHE A 82 5.62 4.89 -7.97
C PHE A 82 6.41 5.89 -8.81
N ASP A 83 6.19 7.18 -8.54
CA ASP A 83 6.68 8.32 -9.35
C ASP A 83 8.05 8.82 -8.90
N PHE A 84 8.96 7.91 -8.55
CA PHE A 84 10.36 8.25 -8.30
C PHE A 84 11.25 7.47 -9.26
N ASN A 85 12.33 8.10 -9.74
CA ASN A 85 13.45 7.37 -10.34
C ASN A 85 13.75 6.17 -9.43
N THR A 86 13.65 4.97 -10.01
CA THR A 86 13.55 3.65 -9.37
C THR A 86 14.66 3.31 -8.36
N ASP A 87 15.68 4.17 -8.26
CA ASP A 87 16.77 4.14 -7.27
C ASP A 87 16.30 4.20 -5.79
N LEU A 88 15.09 4.69 -5.54
CA LEU A 88 14.49 4.79 -4.20
C LEU A 88 13.70 3.54 -3.77
N LEU A 89 13.35 2.66 -4.72
CA LEU A 89 12.78 1.35 -4.43
C LEU A 89 13.90 0.43 -3.94
N ARG A 90 14.16 0.47 -2.63
CA ARG A 90 15.19 -0.36 -1.99
C ARG A 90 14.56 -1.49 -1.18
N PRO A 91 15.16 -2.70 -1.20
CA PRO A 91 14.91 -3.70 -0.17
C PRO A 91 15.14 -3.07 1.21
N GLY A 92 14.21 -3.24 2.15
CA GLY A 92 14.27 -2.61 3.47
C GLY A 92 12.96 -2.03 3.98
N SER A 93 11.92 -2.00 3.15
CA SER A 93 10.55 -1.78 3.63
C SER A 93 10.06 -3.02 4.38
N ILE A 94 9.54 -2.83 5.58
CA ILE A 94 8.87 -3.88 6.37
C ILE A 94 7.34 -3.78 6.27
N GLY A 95 6.85 -2.75 5.59
CA GLY A 95 5.42 -2.47 5.40
C GLY A 95 4.72 -3.34 4.38
N LEU A 96 3.43 -3.60 4.61
CA LEU A 96 2.55 -4.22 3.63
C LEU A 96 1.61 -3.18 3.02
N LEU A 97 1.84 -2.85 1.74
CA LEU A 97 0.90 -2.02 0.97
C LEU A 97 -0.16 -2.85 0.26
N THR A 98 0.16 -4.12 -0.04
CA THR A 98 -0.73 -5.10 -0.66
C THR A 98 -0.61 -6.41 0.10
N SER A 99 -1.71 -6.90 0.65
CA SER A 99 -1.69 -8.11 1.47
C SER A 99 -3.00 -8.89 1.38
N LEU A 100 -2.89 -10.21 1.57
CA LEU A 100 -3.98 -11.16 1.61
C LEU A 100 -3.89 -11.98 2.89
N HIS A 101 -4.99 -12.07 3.64
CA HIS A 101 -5.17 -13.04 4.70
C HIS A 101 -5.97 -14.19 4.10
N GLN A 102 -5.30 -15.31 3.81
CA GLN A 102 -5.84 -16.38 2.98
C GLN A 102 -7.13 -16.96 3.56
N GLY A 103 -8.22 -16.94 2.79
CA GLY A 103 -9.54 -17.42 3.22
C GLY A 103 -10.37 -16.40 4.02
N TYR A 104 -9.86 -15.19 4.26
CA TYR A 104 -10.55 -14.16 5.06
C TYR A 104 -10.78 -12.87 4.29
N PHE A 105 -9.71 -12.14 3.94
CA PHE A 105 -9.83 -10.82 3.31
C PHE A 105 -8.55 -10.42 2.58
N SER A 106 -8.67 -9.41 1.71
CA SER A 106 -7.51 -8.71 1.11
C SER A 106 -7.59 -7.23 1.43
N LEU A 107 -6.43 -6.62 1.71
CA LEU A 107 -6.30 -5.18 1.95
C LEU A 107 -5.38 -4.57 0.91
N ARG A 108 -5.84 -3.45 0.36
CA ARG A 108 -4.97 -2.54 -0.38
C ARG A 108 -5.12 -1.13 0.13
N ILE A 109 -3.97 -0.48 0.24
CA ILE A 109 -3.86 0.90 0.62
C ILE A 109 -3.58 1.71 -0.63
N ASN A 110 -4.44 2.68 -0.89
CA ASN A 110 -4.18 3.75 -1.84
C ASN A 110 -4.01 5.06 -1.06
N GLN A 111 -2.98 5.82 -1.38
CA GLN A 111 -2.80 7.13 -0.78
C GLN A 111 -3.96 8.07 -1.17
N ARG A 112 -4.47 8.84 -0.22
CA ARG A 112 -5.43 9.91 -0.51
C ARG A 112 -4.67 11.23 -0.66
N GLN A 113 -4.61 11.76 -1.86
CA GLN A 113 -4.08 13.11 -2.09
C GLN A 113 -5.05 14.14 -1.53
N ILE A 114 -4.61 14.79 -0.45
CA ILE A 114 -5.19 16.02 0.04
C ILE A 114 -4.27 17.14 -0.44
N ASN A 115 -4.83 18.20 -1.01
CA ASN A 115 -4.07 19.36 -1.47
C ASN A 115 -3.62 20.21 -0.27
N ASP A 116 -2.89 19.60 0.67
CA ASP A 116 -2.48 20.18 1.93
C ASP A 116 -0.99 20.58 1.86
N LYS A 117 -0.74 21.88 1.98
CA LYS A 117 0.61 22.45 1.97
C LYS A 117 1.37 22.16 3.26
N HIS A 118 0.72 21.66 4.31
CA HIS A 118 1.28 21.46 5.65
C HIS A 118 1.25 19.99 6.08
N TRP A 119 1.13 19.08 5.12
CA TRP A 119 1.08 17.63 5.36
C TRP A 119 2.23 17.10 6.24
N TRP A 120 3.45 17.62 6.09
CA TRP A 120 4.62 17.23 6.87
C TRP A 120 4.47 17.61 8.35
N MET A 121 3.76 18.70 8.62
CA MET A 121 3.46 19.14 9.97
C MET A 121 2.40 18.25 10.60
N ASN A 122 1.41 17.78 9.82
CA ASN A 122 0.44 16.78 10.27
C ASN A 122 1.12 15.45 10.61
N VAL A 123 2.11 15.02 9.81
CA VAL A 123 2.91 13.81 10.08
C VAL A 123 3.65 13.95 11.41
N LEU A 124 4.38 15.06 11.59
CA LEU A 124 5.13 15.35 12.81
C LEU A 124 4.23 15.44 14.05
N ILE A 125 3.11 16.16 13.98
CA ILE A 125 2.14 16.26 15.07
C ILE A 125 1.53 14.89 15.39
N SER A 126 1.20 14.11 14.36
CA SER A 126 0.61 12.78 14.54
C SER A 126 1.55 11.83 15.29
N ILE A 127 2.84 11.83 14.94
CA ILE A 127 3.84 10.97 15.57
C ILE A 127 4.18 11.47 16.99
N LEU A 128 4.41 12.77 17.14
CA LEU A 128 4.95 13.34 18.38
C LEU A 128 3.89 13.59 19.46
N HIS A 129 2.65 13.91 19.07
CA HIS A 129 1.62 14.38 20.00
C HIS A 129 0.38 13.48 20.05
N LEU A 130 0.05 12.77 18.95
CA LEU A 130 -1.18 11.98 18.87
C LEU A 130 -0.96 10.47 19.02
N HIS A 131 0.29 10.02 19.20
CA HIS A 131 0.65 8.59 19.23
C HIS A 131 0.11 7.80 18.02
N SER A 132 -0.04 8.47 16.86
CA SER A 132 -0.54 7.84 15.64
C SER A 132 0.44 6.79 15.15
N MET A 133 -0.10 5.65 14.70
CA MET A 133 0.71 4.53 14.23
C MET A 133 1.03 4.73 12.74
N PRO A 134 2.29 4.51 12.30
CA PRO A 134 2.59 4.45 10.88
C PRO A 134 1.77 3.36 10.22
N LEU A 135 1.24 3.69 9.05
CA LEU A 135 0.39 2.82 8.27
C LEU A 135 1.08 1.50 7.92
N PHE A 136 2.38 1.55 7.62
CA PHE A 136 3.14 0.35 7.30
C PHE A 136 3.28 -0.63 8.48
N ILE A 137 3.30 -0.14 9.73
CA ILE A 137 3.28 -0.98 10.95
C ILE A 137 1.84 -1.43 11.22
N PHE A 138 0.87 -0.54 11.05
CA PHE A 138 -0.53 -0.85 11.31
C PHE A 138 -1.05 -1.99 10.41
N THR A 139 -0.67 -2.00 9.13
CA THR A 139 -1.03 -3.14 8.27
C THR A 139 -0.33 -4.43 8.66
N ARG A 140 0.93 -4.38 9.07
CA ARG A 140 1.60 -5.56 9.62
C ARG A 140 0.88 -6.10 10.85
N PHE A 141 0.47 -5.22 11.77
CA PHE A 141 -0.30 -5.61 12.95
C PHE A 141 -1.61 -6.33 12.61
N ILE A 142 -2.31 -5.90 11.55
CA ILE A 142 -3.52 -6.56 11.07
C ILE A 142 -3.21 -7.95 10.48
N PHE A 143 -2.20 -8.04 9.62
CA PHE A 143 -1.93 -9.25 8.82
C PHE A 143 -1.10 -10.30 9.55
N ASP A 144 -0.35 -9.90 10.57
CA ASP A 144 0.44 -10.82 11.41
C ASP A 144 -0.42 -11.47 12.50
N ASN A 145 -1.64 -10.96 12.73
CA ASN A 145 -2.59 -11.58 13.65
C ASN A 145 -3.36 -12.72 12.95
N PRO A 146 -3.10 -13.99 13.30
CA PRO A 146 -3.70 -15.14 12.63
C PRO A 146 -5.20 -15.31 12.91
N TYR A 147 -5.73 -14.59 13.91
CA TYR A 147 -7.13 -14.63 14.31
C TYR A 147 -7.92 -13.40 13.82
N MET A 148 -7.29 -12.55 13.00
CA MET A 148 -7.93 -11.33 12.51
C MET A 148 -9.12 -11.68 11.62
N SER A 149 -10.32 -11.25 12.02
CA SER A 149 -11.52 -11.36 11.18
C SER A 149 -11.70 -10.13 10.30
N TYR A 150 -12.56 -10.22 9.28
CA TYR A 150 -12.90 -9.05 8.46
C TYR A 150 -13.52 -7.91 9.29
N ASN A 151 -14.41 -8.24 10.24
CA ASN A 151 -15.08 -7.24 11.06
C ASN A 151 -14.11 -6.55 12.02
N ASP A 152 -13.19 -7.31 12.61
CA ASP A 152 -12.16 -6.76 13.51
C ASP A 152 -11.18 -5.88 12.73
N MET A 153 -10.76 -6.32 11.54
CA MET A 153 -9.95 -5.49 10.63
C MET A 153 -10.67 -4.20 10.26
N LYS A 154 -11.94 -4.29 9.85
CA LYS A 154 -12.74 -3.11 9.49
C LYS A 154 -12.85 -2.14 10.66
N TYR A 155 -13.18 -2.65 11.84
CA TYR A 155 -13.26 -1.84 13.06
C TYR A 155 -11.91 -1.17 13.37
N ALA A 156 -10.80 -1.90 13.28
CA ALA A 156 -9.47 -1.34 13.48
C ALA A 156 -9.18 -0.20 12.48
N LEU A 157 -9.48 -0.40 11.19
CA LEU A 157 -9.22 0.60 10.14
C LEU A 157 -10.08 1.85 10.28
N GLU A 158 -11.31 1.73 10.79
CA GLU A 158 -12.23 2.85 11.02
C GLU A 158 -11.84 3.69 12.24
N ASN A 159 -11.24 3.08 13.26
CA ASN A 159 -10.98 3.73 14.55
C ASN A 159 -9.51 4.07 14.79
N GLN A 160 -8.58 3.55 13.99
CA GLN A 160 -7.15 3.83 14.16
C GLN A 160 -6.81 5.26 13.74
N HIS A 161 -6.12 5.99 14.62
CA HIS A 161 -5.47 7.25 14.26
C HIS A 161 -4.22 6.99 13.42
N LEU A 162 -4.26 7.44 12.17
CA LEU A 162 -3.19 7.28 11.19
C LEU A 162 -2.48 8.60 10.92
N ILE A 163 -1.21 8.49 10.51
CA ILE A 163 -0.34 9.62 10.21
C ILE A 163 -0.69 10.28 8.85
N ALA A 164 -1.30 9.52 7.94
CA ALA A 164 -1.67 9.97 6.61
C ALA A 164 -3.11 9.57 6.26
N SER A 165 -3.77 10.42 5.47
CA SER A 165 -5.07 10.09 4.89
C SER A 165 -4.91 9.03 3.79
N VAL A 166 -5.68 7.96 3.90
CA VAL A 166 -5.61 6.82 2.98
C VAL A 166 -7.01 6.30 2.63
N TYR A 167 -7.09 5.67 1.47
CA TYR A 167 -8.23 4.84 1.09
C TYR A 167 -7.89 3.39 1.39
N PHE A 168 -8.68 2.79 2.27
CA PHE A 168 -8.69 1.35 2.45
C PHE A 168 -9.69 0.74 1.48
N ILE A 169 -9.20 -0.10 0.58
CA ILE A 169 -10.06 -0.90 -0.29
C ILE A 169 -10.17 -2.27 0.35
N LEU A 170 -11.32 -2.46 0.99
CA LEU A 170 -11.69 -3.63 1.78
C LEU A 170 -12.67 -4.50 1.01
N THR A 171 -12.61 -5.80 1.24
CA THR A 171 -13.52 -6.76 0.62
C THR A 171 -13.70 -7.97 1.54
N ASP A 172 -14.93 -8.13 2.02
CA ASP A 172 -15.58 -9.39 2.44
C ASP A 172 -16.46 -9.98 1.32
N GLY A 173 -16.59 -9.26 0.19
CA GLY A 173 -17.56 -9.57 -0.84
C GLY A 173 -18.75 -8.61 -0.91
N GLN A 174 -18.70 -7.37 -0.43
CA GLN A 174 -19.65 -6.32 -0.86
C GLN A 174 -18.97 -5.02 -1.32
N SER A 175 -19.54 -4.36 -2.34
CA SER A 175 -18.93 -3.22 -3.04
C SER A 175 -19.34 -1.87 -2.47
N SER A 176 -18.37 -1.00 -2.21
CA SER A 176 -18.58 0.45 -2.01
C SER A 176 -17.89 1.24 -3.12
N ASP A 177 -18.62 2.16 -3.76
CA ASP A 177 -18.13 2.98 -4.87
C ASP A 177 -17.67 4.35 -4.34
N HIS A 178 -16.43 4.76 -4.61
CA HIS A 178 -15.93 6.09 -4.22
C HIS A 178 -15.16 6.76 -5.37
N PRO A 179 -15.31 8.08 -5.60
CA PRO A 179 -14.65 8.76 -6.70
C PRO A 179 -13.28 9.27 -6.28
N LEU A 180 -12.24 8.98 -7.07
CA LEU A 180 -11.11 9.87 -7.42
C LEU A 180 -10.04 9.08 -8.20
N ASP A 181 -10.10 9.18 -9.54
CA ASP A 181 -8.98 9.36 -10.49
C ASP A 181 -9.54 9.21 -11.92
N GLY A 182 -9.79 10.35 -12.58
CA GLY A 182 -10.79 10.44 -13.65
C GLY A 182 -10.56 9.55 -14.84
N LEU A 183 -9.31 9.41 -15.32
CA LEU A 183 -9.05 8.69 -16.57
C LEU A 183 -8.75 7.21 -16.35
N ARG A 184 -7.86 6.85 -15.40
CA ARG A 184 -7.56 5.43 -15.09
C ARG A 184 -8.81 4.69 -14.60
N ARG A 185 -9.60 5.32 -13.72
CA ARG A 185 -10.87 4.74 -13.23
C ARG A 185 -11.87 4.59 -14.36
N THR A 186 -12.06 5.62 -15.19
CA THR A 186 -13.03 5.56 -16.30
C THR A 186 -12.64 4.51 -17.32
N THR A 187 -11.35 4.42 -17.69
CA THR A 187 -10.85 3.37 -18.59
C THR A 187 -11.08 1.99 -18.00
N ALA A 188 -10.68 1.74 -16.74
CA ALA A 188 -10.89 0.46 -16.10
C ALA A 188 -12.39 0.10 -15.99
N LYS A 189 -13.23 1.06 -15.63
CA LYS A 189 -14.69 0.88 -15.53
C LYS A 189 -15.31 0.53 -16.89
N ASN A 190 -14.94 1.26 -17.94
CA ASN A 190 -15.47 1.01 -19.29
C ASN A 190 -15.08 -0.38 -19.78
N ILE A 191 -13.84 -0.83 -19.53
CA ILE A 191 -13.41 -2.19 -19.89
C ILE A 191 -14.19 -3.24 -19.08
N LEU A 192 -14.35 -3.05 -17.77
CA LEU A 192 -15.11 -3.99 -16.93
C LEU A 192 -16.57 -4.10 -17.39
N GLN A 193 -17.17 -3.01 -17.87
CA GLN A 193 -18.53 -3.00 -18.40
C GLN A 193 -18.69 -3.76 -19.72
N THR A 194 -17.61 -4.04 -20.46
CA THR A 194 -17.67 -4.85 -21.68
C THR A 194 -17.49 -6.36 -21.42
N LEU A 195 -17.08 -6.75 -20.21
CA LEU A 195 -16.85 -8.14 -19.85
C LEU A 195 -18.11 -8.79 -19.28
N ASN A 196 -18.39 -10.02 -19.72
CA ASN A 196 -19.43 -10.86 -19.14
C ASN A 196 -18.91 -11.59 -17.89
N LEU A 197 -19.81 -12.13 -17.06
CA LEU A 197 -19.45 -12.84 -15.82
C LEU A 197 -18.49 -14.03 -16.04
N THR A 198 -18.61 -14.75 -17.16
CA THR A 198 -17.69 -15.85 -17.52
C THR A 198 -16.28 -15.37 -17.89
N GLN A 199 -16.15 -14.09 -18.26
CA GLN A 199 -14.88 -13.45 -18.61
C GLN A 199 -14.23 -12.75 -17.42
N MET A 200 -14.87 -12.74 -16.24
CA MET A 200 -14.32 -12.19 -15.00
C MET A 200 -13.32 -13.17 -14.36
N THR A 201 -12.21 -13.42 -15.06
CA THR A 201 -11.13 -14.33 -14.64
C THR A 201 -9.86 -13.55 -14.27
N THR A 202 -9.00 -14.15 -13.45
CA THR A 202 -7.72 -13.53 -13.03
C THR A 202 -6.86 -13.10 -14.22
N ASN A 203 -6.82 -13.93 -15.26
CA ASN A 203 -6.13 -13.64 -16.52
C ASN A 203 -6.70 -12.43 -17.27
N ASN A 204 -8.03 -12.33 -17.37
CA ASN A 204 -8.66 -11.21 -18.08
C ASN A 204 -8.53 -9.91 -17.30
N ILE A 205 -8.69 -9.95 -15.98
CA ILE A 205 -8.46 -8.77 -15.13
C ILE A 205 -7.01 -8.28 -15.26
N PHE A 206 -6.05 -9.19 -15.29
CA PHE A 206 -4.65 -8.84 -15.49
C PHE A 206 -4.37 -8.27 -16.89
N ASN A 207 -4.77 -8.97 -17.95
CA ASN A 207 -4.38 -8.65 -19.33
C ASN A 207 -5.23 -7.55 -19.97
N ILE A 208 -6.52 -7.50 -19.65
CA ILE A 208 -7.49 -6.66 -20.37
C ILE A 208 -7.80 -5.40 -19.56
N VAL A 209 -7.71 -5.43 -18.23
CA VAL A 209 -8.00 -4.24 -17.40
C VAL A 209 -6.72 -3.58 -16.91
N LEU A 210 -5.90 -4.30 -16.13
CA LEU A 210 -4.70 -3.75 -15.48
C LEU A 210 -3.52 -3.53 -16.41
N SER A 211 -3.58 -4.02 -17.65
CA SER A 211 -2.51 -3.87 -18.64
C SER A 211 -2.81 -2.86 -19.75
N VAL A 212 -3.94 -2.13 -19.65
CA VAL A 212 -4.36 -1.14 -20.66
C VAL A 212 -3.94 0.26 -20.25
N ILE A 213 -3.45 1.07 -21.19
CA ILE A 213 -3.10 2.48 -20.94
C ILE A 213 -4.40 3.30 -20.78
N PRO A 214 -4.53 4.19 -19.77
CA PRO A 214 -3.50 4.62 -18.82
C PRO A 214 -3.50 3.87 -17.47
N VAL A 215 -4.31 2.81 -17.31
CA VAL A 215 -4.34 1.96 -16.11
C VAL A 215 -2.96 1.37 -15.83
N LEU A 216 -2.31 0.85 -16.88
CA LEU A 216 -0.88 0.61 -16.94
C LEU A 216 -0.17 1.85 -17.46
N ASN A 217 0.85 2.32 -16.76
CA ASN A 217 1.62 3.51 -17.16
C ASN A 217 3.11 3.37 -16.80
N LYS A 218 3.92 4.37 -17.17
CA LYS A 218 5.38 4.33 -17.03
C LYS A 218 5.88 4.26 -15.59
N ILE A 219 5.06 4.67 -14.63
CA ILE A 219 5.41 4.61 -13.21
C ILE A 219 4.86 3.34 -12.54
N THR A 220 4.14 2.47 -13.26
CA THR A 220 3.68 1.18 -12.72
C THR A 220 4.87 0.25 -12.45
N ILE A 221 5.04 -0.12 -11.18
CA ILE A 221 6.13 -0.99 -10.69
C ILE A 221 5.74 -2.46 -10.72
N TYR A 222 4.54 -2.78 -10.25
CA TYR A 222 4.03 -4.15 -10.28
C TYR A 222 2.50 -4.16 -10.40
N THR A 223 2.01 -5.28 -10.93
CA THR A 223 0.60 -5.64 -10.91
C THR A 223 0.44 -6.87 -10.04
N ALA A 224 -0.47 -6.84 -9.07
CA ALA A 224 -0.79 -7.99 -8.24
C ALA A 224 -2.26 -8.36 -8.37
N ILE A 225 -2.54 -9.66 -8.51
CA ILE A 225 -3.88 -10.25 -8.52
C ILE A 225 -3.97 -11.21 -7.34
N MET A 226 -5.10 -11.17 -6.65
CA MET A 226 -5.39 -11.98 -5.46
C MET A 226 -6.82 -12.47 -5.54
N ASN A 227 -7.04 -13.74 -5.19
CA ASN A 227 -8.37 -14.32 -5.01
C ASN A 227 -8.45 -14.95 -3.62
N PRO A 228 -9.02 -14.27 -2.60
CA PRO A 228 -9.15 -14.83 -1.23
C PRO A 228 -9.93 -16.14 -1.16
N GLY A 229 -10.85 -16.38 -2.11
CA GLY A 229 -11.72 -17.55 -2.12
C GLY A 229 -11.08 -18.81 -2.71
N GLU A 230 -9.93 -18.69 -3.36
CA GLU A 230 -9.24 -19.82 -4.01
C GLU A 230 -7.84 -20.01 -3.43
N LYS A 231 -7.49 -21.27 -3.14
CA LYS A 231 -6.13 -21.59 -2.68
C LYS A 231 -5.15 -21.33 -3.83
N GLN A 232 -4.13 -20.51 -3.58
CA GLN A 232 -2.93 -20.29 -4.42
C GLN A 232 -3.07 -19.35 -5.64
N GLU A 233 -4.17 -18.63 -5.84
CA GLU A 233 -4.25 -17.58 -6.86
C GLU A 233 -3.78 -16.21 -6.33
N ILE A 234 -2.52 -16.13 -5.90
CA ILE A 234 -1.84 -14.87 -5.62
C ILE A 234 -0.63 -14.79 -6.51
N PHE A 235 -0.58 -13.78 -7.36
CA PHE A 235 0.65 -13.46 -8.08
C PHE A 235 0.87 -11.96 -8.17
N ALA A 236 2.14 -11.58 -8.13
CA ALA A 236 2.60 -10.23 -8.42
C ALA A 236 3.60 -10.31 -9.58
N LYS A 237 3.40 -9.48 -10.60
CA LYS A 237 4.30 -9.39 -11.75
C LYS A 237 4.86 -7.97 -11.82
N ILE A 238 6.19 -7.87 -11.81
CA ILE A 238 6.88 -6.60 -12.07
C ILE A 238 6.47 -6.08 -13.45
N ARG A 239 6.15 -4.79 -13.53
CA ARG A 239 5.76 -4.10 -14.75
C ARG A 239 6.82 -3.08 -15.09
N THR A 240 7.12 -2.98 -16.37
CA THR A 240 7.91 -1.89 -16.92
C THR A 240 7.33 -1.59 -18.29
N LEU A 241 6.62 -0.46 -18.44
CA LEU A 241 6.38 0.11 -19.75
C LEU A 241 7.67 0.80 -20.16
N LYS A 242 8.36 0.24 -21.16
CA LYS A 242 9.49 0.92 -21.80
C LYS A 242 9.01 2.18 -22.50
#